data_AF-A0A535R4Y3-F1
#
_entry.id   AF-A0A535R4Y3-F1
#
_cell.length_a   1.000
_cell.length_b   1.000
_cell.length_c   1.000
_cell.angle_alpha   90.00
_cell.angle_beta   90.00
_cell.angle_gamma   90.00
#
_symmetry.space_group_name_H-M   'P 1'
#
loop_
_entity.id
_entity.type
_entity.pdbx_description
1 polymer ?
#
loop_
_entity_poly.entity_id
_entity_poly.type
_entity_poly.pdbx_seq_one_letter_code
_entity_poly.pdbx_strand_id
1 'polypeptide(L)'
;MAVLGAMPLAIAGFVVYTWARFGSPLVFLRVSSTDWHRQLSPPWLTAARLLHRLLNVPLLSPQEADLLLELVPVLVVVVVLLVVIRRLPLAFTLYVFGLIALAVAAPVPSQYELIVSAGRHMALAVPVFIVVAGWLRDRPALTAAAVASGFLVQAALLGIFLRGGWVA
;
A
#
# COMPACT_ATOMS: atom_id res chain seq x y z
N MET A 1 0.03 -7.67 26.84
CA MET A 1 -1.40 -8.00 27.04
C MET A 1 -2.33 -6.91 26.52
N ALA A 2 -2.19 -5.63 26.93
CA ALA A 2 -3.07 -4.54 26.46
C ALA A 2 -3.13 -4.36 24.92
N VAL A 3 -2.00 -4.53 24.22
CA VAL A 3 -1.91 -4.37 22.75
C VAL A 3 -2.72 -5.42 21.99
N LEU A 4 -2.81 -6.66 22.49
CA LEU A 4 -3.57 -7.73 21.82
C LEU A 4 -5.08 -7.49 21.88
N GLY A 5 -5.57 -6.84 22.95
CA GLY A 5 -6.97 -6.48 23.09
C GLY A 5 -7.36 -5.25 22.29
N ALA A 6 -6.41 -4.34 22.01
CA ALA A 6 -6.68 -3.08 21.34
C ALA A 6 -7.27 -3.25 19.93
N MET A 7 -6.74 -4.19 19.14
CA MET A 7 -7.26 -4.41 17.77
C MET A 7 -8.69 -4.99 17.78
N PRO A 8 -9.01 -6.08 18.51
CA PRO A 8 -10.39 -6.54 18.65
C PRO A 8 -11.34 -5.47 19.21
N LEU A 9 -10.91 -4.68 20.20
CA LEU A 9 -11.72 -3.59 20.76
C LEU A 9 -11.98 -2.48 19.74
N ALA A 10 -10.98 -2.09 18.95
CA ALA A 10 -11.14 -1.09 17.91
C ALA A 10 -12.11 -1.58 16.82
N ILE A 11 -11.99 -2.83 16.39
CA ILE A 11 -12.90 -3.45 15.42
C ILE A 11 -14.31 -3.52 16.01
N ALA A 12 -14.47 -3.99 17.25
CA ALA A 12 -15.77 -4.06 17.92
C ALA A 12 -16.41 -2.68 18.06
N GLY A 13 -15.65 -1.66 18.47
CA GLY A 13 -16.11 -0.28 18.55
C GLY A 13 -16.56 0.26 17.20
N PHE A 14 -15.80 0.00 16.13
CA PHE A 14 -16.19 0.39 14.78
C PHE A 14 -17.46 -0.32 14.30
N VAL A 15 -17.60 -1.63 14.59
CA VAL A 15 -18.80 -2.42 14.29
C VAL A 15 -20.03 -1.90 15.04
N VAL A 16 -19.89 -1.53 16.31
CA VAL A 16 -20.97 -0.92 17.10
C VAL A 16 -21.34 0.44 16.51
N TYR A 17 -20.35 1.26 16.15
CA TYR A 17 -20.58 2.56 15.52
C TYR A 17 -21.35 2.43 14.19
N THR A 18 -20.92 1.53 13.29
CA THR A 18 -21.60 1.32 12.00
C THR A 18 -23.00 0.76 12.18
N TRP A 19 -23.20 -0.11 13.18
CA TRP A 19 -24.53 -0.59 13.53
C TRP A 19 -25.43 0.54 14.02
N ALA A 20 -24.96 1.36 14.96
CA ALA A 20 -25.73 2.48 15.50
C ALA A 20 -26.06 3.54 14.43
N ARG A 21 -25.12 3.82 13.50
CA ARG A 21 -25.29 4.89 12.51
C ARG A 21 -26.04 4.47 11.24
N PHE A 22 -25.86 3.23 10.80
CA PHE A 22 -26.33 2.74 9.49
C PHE A 22 -27.24 1.49 9.59
N GLY A 23 -27.50 0.97 10.79
CA GLY A 23 -28.33 -0.22 11.00
C GLY A 23 -27.67 -1.54 10.58
N SER A 24 -26.41 -1.51 10.12
CA SER A 24 -25.69 -2.69 9.63
C SER A 24 -24.27 -2.76 10.20
N PRO A 25 -23.96 -3.73 11.11
CA PRO A 25 -22.65 -3.82 11.79
C PRO A 25 -21.48 -4.00 10.82
N LEU A 26 -21.70 -4.68 9.70
CA LEU A 26 -20.67 -4.99 8.70
C LEU A 26 -20.87 -4.21 7.39
N VAL A 27 -21.47 -3.01 7.45
CA VAL A 27 -21.72 -2.18 6.25
C VAL A 27 -20.45 -1.91 5.44
N PHE A 28 -19.32 -1.74 6.12
CA PHE A 28 -18.02 -1.49 5.48
C PHE A 28 -17.55 -2.64 4.57
N LEU A 29 -17.85 -3.90 4.92
CA LEU A 29 -17.54 -5.05 4.06
C LEU A 29 -18.40 -5.04 2.80
N ARG A 30 -19.69 -4.73 2.96
CA ARG A 30 -20.63 -4.64 1.83
C ARG A 30 -20.19 -3.54 0.86
N VAL A 31 -19.99 -2.31 1.37
CA VAL A 31 -19.54 -1.15 0.58
C VAL A 31 -18.20 -1.44 -0.11
N SER A 32 -17.27 -2.08 0.60
CA SER A 32 -15.99 -2.50 0.01
C SER A 32 -16.18 -3.42 -1.19
N SER A 33 -17.14 -4.35 -1.15
CA SER A 33 -17.41 -5.28 -2.26
C SER A 33 -18.28 -4.68 -3.37
N THR A 34 -19.34 -3.95 -3.05
CA THR A 34 -20.35 -3.51 -4.02
C THR A 34 -19.98 -2.19 -4.66
N ASP A 35 -19.47 -1.24 -3.89
CA ASP A 35 -19.28 0.13 -4.35
C ASP A 35 -17.82 0.32 -4.77
N TRP A 36 -16.89 -0.25 -4.00
CA TRP A 36 -15.45 -0.16 -4.27
C TRP A 36 -14.91 -1.34 -5.07
N HIS A 37 -15.77 -2.33 -5.39
CA HIS A 37 -15.43 -3.48 -6.24
C HIS A 37 -14.19 -4.26 -5.77
N ARG A 38 -13.87 -4.19 -4.47
CA ARG A 38 -12.76 -4.96 -3.88
C ARG A 38 -13.19 -6.39 -3.68
N GLN A 39 -12.34 -7.31 -4.12
CA GLN A 39 -12.58 -8.75 -3.97
C GLN A 39 -11.43 -9.34 -3.16
N LEU A 40 -11.77 -10.12 -2.13
CA LEU A 40 -10.75 -10.86 -1.40
C LEU A 40 -10.12 -11.87 -2.36
N SER A 41 -8.80 -11.78 -2.54
CA SER A 41 -8.05 -12.63 -3.44
C SER A 41 -6.80 -13.11 -2.72
N PRO A 42 -6.39 -14.37 -2.91
CA PRO A 42 -5.09 -14.81 -2.43
C PRO A 42 -3.96 -13.95 -3.02
N PRO A 43 -2.94 -13.58 -2.23
CA PRO A 43 -1.85 -12.70 -2.68
C PRO A 43 -1.13 -13.18 -3.94
N TRP A 44 -0.92 -14.49 -4.09
CA TRP A 44 -0.26 -15.06 -5.27
C TRP A 44 -1.09 -14.89 -6.55
N LEU A 45 -2.42 -14.93 -6.45
CA LEU A 45 -3.30 -14.68 -7.59
C LEU A 45 -3.27 -13.20 -7.98
N THR A 46 -3.24 -12.30 -6.99
CA THR A 46 -3.05 -10.86 -7.23
C THR A 46 -1.69 -10.61 -7.91
N ALA A 47 -0.62 -11.25 -7.45
CA ALA A 47 0.71 -11.14 -8.05
C ALA A 47 0.74 -11.65 -9.50
N ALA A 48 0.13 -12.80 -9.79
CA ALA A 48 0.03 -13.34 -11.14
C ALA A 48 -0.73 -12.39 -12.09
N ARG A 49 -1.82 -11.78 -11.61
CA ARG A 49 -2.59 -10.80 -12.38
C ARG A 49 -1.81 -9.50 -12.60
N LEU A 50 -1.07 -9.01 -11.60
CA LEU A 50 -0.19 -7.86 -11.74
C LEU A 50 0.89 -8.09 -12.78
N LEU A 51 1.55 -9.25 -12.73
CA LEU A 51 2.56 -9.62 -13.72
C LEU A 51 1.96 -9.69 -15.12
N HIS A 52 0.79 -10.32 -15.27
CA HIS A 52 0.10 -10.36 -16.55
C HIS A 52 -0.23 -8.95 -17.08
N ARG A 53 -0.68 -8.03 -16.22
CA ARG A 53 -0.95 -6.64 -16.65
C ARG A 53 0.32 -5.90 -17.02
N LEU A 54 1.38 -6.02 -16.23
CA LEU A 54 2.67 -5.40 -16.51
C LEU A 54 3.25 -5.85 -17.86
N LEU A 55 3.07 -7.12 -18.22
CA LEU A 55 3.55 -7.66 -19.50
C LEU A 55 2.68 -7.28 -20.71
N ASN A 56 1.45 -6.82 -20.49
CA ASN A 56 0.48 -6.50 -21.55
C ASN A 56 0.09 -5.02 -21.59
N VAL A 57 0.64 -4.18 -20.69
CA VAL A 57 0.40 -2.74 -20.71
C VAL A 57 1.15 -2.11 -21.89
N PRO A 58 0.50 -1.24 -22.69
CA PRO A 58 1.23 -0.47 -23.68
C PRO A 58 2.25 0.43 -23.00
N LEU A 59 3.49 0.40 -23.50
CA LEU A 59 4.57 1.27 -23.02
C LEU A 59 4.20 2.74 -23.22
N LEU A 60 4.57 3.57 -22.25
CA LEU A 60 4.31 5.01 -22.17
C LEU A 60 2.82 5.38 -22.17
N SER A 61 1.95 4.49 -21.68
CA SER A 61 0.52 4.76 -21.53
C SER A 61 0.18 5.30 -20.13
N PRO A 62 -0.91 6.06 -19.97
CA PRO A 62 -1.39 6.47 -18.65
C PRO A 62 -1.64 5.29 -17.70
N GLN A 63 -2.12 4.16 -18.24
CA GLN A 63 -2.37 2.94 -17.48
C GLN A 63 -1.08 2.33 -16.93
N GLU A 64 0.02 2.42 -17.69
CA GLU A 64 1.34 2.01 -17.19
C GLU A 64 1.78 2.91 -16.04
N ALA A 65 1.59 4.22 -16.16
CA ALA A 65 1.96 5.16 -15.10
C ALA A 65 1.19 4.88 -13.80
N ASP A 66 -0.12 4.67 -13.87
CA ASP A 66 -0.97 4.35 -12.71
C ASP A 66 -0.57 3.00 -12.08
N LEU A 67 -0.32 1.98 -12.91
CA LEU A 67 0.13 0.67 -12.44
C LEU A 67 1.49 0.76 -11.73
N LEU A 68 2.46 1.47 -12.32
CA LEU A 68 3.78 1.63 -11.75
C LEU A 68 3.76 2.49 -10.48
N LEU A 69 2.91 3.50 -10.42
CA LEU A 69 2.76 4.36 -9.25
C LEU A 69 2.36 3.56 -7.99
N GLU A 70 1.51 2.55 -8.16
CA GLU A 70 1.10 1.65 -7.06
C GLU A 70 2.08 0.50 -6.83
N LEU A 71 2.62 -0.07 -7.91
CA LEU A 71 3.45 -1.26 -7.84
C LEU A 71 4.86 -0.97 -7.31
N VAL A 72 5.48 0.15 -7.72
CA VAL A 72 6.87 0.49 -7.35
C VAL A 72 7.04 0.62 -5.82
N PRO A 73 6.19 1.35 -5.06
CA PRO A 73 6.30 1.39 -3.61
C PRO A 73 6.26 0.01 -2.95
N VAL A 74 5.38 -0.88 -3.43
CA VAL A 74 5.26 -2.25 -2.91
C VAL A 74 6.53 -3.04 -3.21
N LEU A 75 7.03 -2.99 -4.44
CA LEU A 75 8.25 -3.68 -4.84
C LEU A 75 9.46 -3.20 -4.05
N VAL A 76 9.62 -1.88 -3.86
CA VAL A 76 10.70 -1.31 -3.06
C VAL A 76 10.65 -1.85 -1.63
N VAL A 77 9.48 -1.82 -0.98
CA VAL A 77 9.31 -2.35 0.39
C VAL A 77 9.61 -3.86 0.45
N VAL A 78 9.12 -4.64 -0.52
CA VAL A 78 9.38 -6.09 -0.60
C VAL A 78 10.88 -6.36 -0.76
N VAL A 79 11.56 -5.68 -1.68
CA VAL A 79 12.99 -5.86 -1.93
C VAL A 79 13.80 -5.51 -0.69
N VAL A 80 13.55 -4.35 -0.07
CA VAL A 80 14.26 -3.96 1.15
C VAL A 80 14.00 -4.98 2.27
N LEU A 81 12.74 -5.37 2.48
CA LEU A 81 12.39 -6.37 3.48
C LEU A 81 13.17 -7.67 3.27
N LEU A 82 13.20 -8.21 2.04
CA LEU A 82 13.91 -9.45 1.73
C LEU A 82 15.42 -9.33 1.98
N VAL A 83 16.03 -8.20 1.63
CA VAL A 83 17.47 -7.94 1.86
C VAL A 83 17.80 -7.94 3.35
N VAL A 84 16.92 -7.41 4.21
CA VAL A 84 17.18 -7.27 5.65
C VAL A 84 16.38 -8.21 6.54
N ILE A 85 15.64 -9.16 5.98
CA ILE A 85 14.69 -10.01 6.73
C ILE A 85 15.36 -10.79 7.86
N ARG A 86 16.62 -11.19 7.67
CA ARG A 86 17.43 -11.91 8.67
C ARG A 86 18.02 -11.00 9.76
N ARG A 87 17.95 -9.68 9.57
CA ARG A 87 18.49 -8.66 10.47
C ARG A 87 17.40 -7.90 11.23
N LEU A 88 16.15 -7.95 10.75
CA LEU A 88 15.02 -7.32 11.40
C LEU A 88 14.45 -8.20 12.53
N PRO A 89 14.04 -7.61 13.67
CA PRO A 89 13.25 -8.32 14.66
C PRO A 89 12.00 -8.93 14.03
N LEU A 90 11.62 -10.14 14.45
CA LEU A 90 10.47 -10.86 13.91
C LEU A 90 9.19 -10.01 13.92
N ALA A 91 8.98 -9.20 14.98
CA ALA A 91 7.84 -8.31 15.09
C ALA A 91 7.77 -7.27 13.95
N PHE A 92 8.91 -6.68 13.55
CA PHE A 92 8.96 -5.74 12.44
C PHE A 92 8.79 -6.43 11.10
N THR A 93 9.36 -7.63 10.94
CA THR A 93 9.15 -8.46 9.76
C THR A 93 7.67 -8.77 9.57
N LEU A 94 6.99 -9.28 10.61
CA LEU A 94 5.56 -9.59 10.58
C LEU A 94 4.70 -8.34 10.35
N TYR A 95 5.06 -7.21 10.94
CA TYR A 95 4.38 -5.93 10.71
C TYR A 95 4.44 -5.52 9.23
N VAL A 96 5.62 -5.51 8.61
CA VAL A 96 5.77 -5.15 7.19
C VAL A 96 5.09 -6.18 6.29
N PHE A 97 5.18 -7.49 6.60
CA PHE A 97 4.41 -8.51 5.89
C PHE A 97 2.91 -8.27 5.98
N GLY A 98 2.39 -7.88 7.14
CA GLY A 98 0.99 -7.52 7.32
C GLY A 98 0.57 -6.35 6.43
N LEU A 99 1.40 -5.31 6.33
CA LEU A 99 1.14 -4.17 5.42
C LEU A 99 1.12 -4.59 3.95
N ILE A 100 2.08 -5.43 3.52
CA ILE A 100 2.12 -5.97 2.16
C ILE A 100 0.87 -6.81 1.90
N ALA A 101 0.50 -7.69 2.84
CA ALA A 101 -0.68 -8.52 2.73
C ALA A 101 -1.97 -7.68 2.60
N LEU A 102 -2.13 -6.64 3.42
CA LEU A 102 -3.28 -5.73 3.34
C LEU A 102 -3.35 -5.00 2.00
N ALA A 103 -2.20 -4.63 1.42
CA ALA A 103 -2.16 -3.97 0.11
C ALA A 103 -2.60 -4.89 -1.04
N VAL A 104 -2.30 -6.20 -0.97
CA VAL A 104 -2.54 -7.14 -2.08
C VAL A 104 -3.73 -8.09 -1.89
N ALA A 105 -4.28 -8.19 -0.68
CA ALA A 105 -5.35 -9.15 -0.36
C ALA A 105 -6.72 -8.73 -0.91
N ALA A 106 -6.94 -7.45 -1.19
CA ALA A 106 -8.22 -6.92 -1.64
C ALA A 106 -8.09 -6.11 -2.95
N PRO A 107 -7.69 -6.78 -4.05
CA PRO A 107 -7.58 -6.12 -5.35
C PRO A 107 -8.93 -5.62 -5.86
N VAL A 108 -8.88 -4.71 -6.82
CA VAL A 108 -10.03 -4.17 -7.57
C VAL A 108 -9.88 -4.63 -9.03
N PRO A 109 -10.45 -5.78 -9.43
CA PRO A 109 -10.26 -6.34 -10.77
C PRO A 109 -10.76 -5.43 -11.89
N SER A 110 -11.73 -4.56 -11.61
CA SER A 110 -12.31 -3.61 -12.56
C SER A 110 -11.39 -2.44 -12.93
N GLN A 111 -10.38 -2.14 -12.11
CA GLN A 111 -9.39 -1.08 -12.36
C GLN A 111 -8.09 -1.67 -12.91
N TYR A 112 -7.18 -0.86 -13.48
CA TYR A 112 -5.97 -1.34 -14.16
C TYR A 112 -4.79 -1.59 -13.21
N GLU A 113 -4.62 -0.71 -12.24
CA GLU A 113 -3.62 -0.73 -11.18
C GLU A 113 -3.77 -1.94 -10.21
N LEU A 114 -4.96 -2.57 -10.18
CA LEU A 114 -5.36 -3.75 -9.39
C LEU A 114 -5.27 -3.59 -7.86
N ILE A 115 -4.18 -3.02 -7.34
CA ILE A 115 -3.86 -2.80 -5.93
C ILE A 115 -3.99 -1.31 -5.57
N VAL A 116 -5.21 -0.80 -5.73
CA VAL A 116 -5.53 0.62 -5.58
C VAL A 116 -5.20 1.15 -4.18
N SER A 117 -4.46 2.25 -4.16
CA SER A 117 -3.88 2.92 -2.99
C SER A 117 -2.98 2.00 -2.17
N ALA A 118 -2.21 1.12 -2.80
CA ALA A 118 -1.20 0.30 -2.13
C ALA A 118 -0.12 1.17 -1.49
N GLY A 119 0.24 2.29 -2.14
CA GLY A 119 1.22 3.26 -1.63
C GLY A 119 0.95 3.71 -0.20
N ARG A 120 -0.32 3.89 0.20
CA ARG A 120 -0.69 4.32 1.56
C ARG A 120 -0.28 3.32 2.66
N HIS A 121 -0.30 2.03 2.34
CA HIS A 121 0.12 0.99 3.29
C HIS A 121 1.64 0.95 3.37
N MET A 122 2.33 1.14 2.24
CA MET A 122 3.79 1.17 2.18
C MET A 122 4.37 2.39 2.90
N ALA A 123 3.66 3.53 2.89
CA ALA A 123 4.01 4.70 3.68
C ALA A 123 4.07 4.42 5.20
N LEU A 124 3.37 3.39 5.68
CA LEU A 124 3.39 2.96 7.09
C LEU A 124 4.51 1.96 7.39
N ALA A 125 5.32 1.54 6.41
CA ALA A 125 6.41 0.59 6.58
C ALA A 125 7.65 1.22 7.27
N VAL A 126 7.45 1.85 8.43
CA VAL A 126 8.48 2.54 9.23
C VAL A 126 9.80 1.75 9.35
N PRO A 127 9.79 0.42 9.63
CA PRO A 127 11.04 -0.33 9.70
C PRO A 127 11.87 -0.28 8.41
N VAL A 128 11.22 -0.25 7.24
CA VAL A 128 11.91 -0.12 5.94
C VAL A 128 12.55 1.25 5.80
N PHE A 129 11.86 2.33 6.19
CA PHE A 129 12.43 3.68 6.17
C PHE A 129 13.64 3.82 7.09
N ILE A 130 13.61 3.20 8.27
CA ILE A 130 14.76 3.19 9.20
C ILE A 130 15.96 2.48 8.56
N VAL A 131 15.73 1.34 7.90
CA VAL A 131 16.79 0.60 7.19
C VAL A 131 17.40 1.43 6.07
N VAL A 132 16.57 2.04 5.23
CA VAL A 132 17.02 2.90 4.13
C VAL A 132 17.79 4.11 4.65
N ALA A 133 17.30 4.76 5.71
CA ALA A 133 18.02 5.86 6.37
C ALA A 133 19.39 5.40 6.90
N GLY A 134 19.47 4.19 7.47
CA GLY A 134 20.73 3.59 7.89
C GLY A 134 21.72 3.37 6.74
N TRP A 135 21.25 2.95 5.56
CA TRP A 135 22.10 2.80 4.37
C TRP A 135 22.58 4.13 3.78
N LEU A 136 21.82 5.19 3.98
CA LEU A 136 22.13 6.53 3.46
C LEU A 136 22.88 7.42 4.47
N ARG A 137 23.03 6.97 5.73
CA ARG A 137 23.59 7.73 6.85
C ARG A 137 24.89 8.46 6.50
N ASP A 138 25.83 7.77 5.86
CA ASP A 138 27.16 8.33 5.55
C ASP A 138 27.24 8.93 4.13
N ARG A 139 26.08 9.12 3.48
CA ARG A 139 25.96 9.60 2.10
C ARG A 139 24.99 10.79 2.02
N PRO A 140 25.40 11.98 2.50
CA PRO A 140 24.51 13.14 2.62
C PRO A 140 23.94 13.61 1.27
N ALA A 141 24.74 13.55 0.19
CA ALA A 141 24.27 13.92 -1.15
C ALA A 141 23.15 12.97 -1.65
N LEU A 142 23.29 11.66 -1.45
CA LEU A 142 22.24 10.70 -1.80
C LEU A 142 21.01 10.83 -0.93
N THR A 143 21.20 11.14 0.36
CA THR A 143 20.09 11.43 1.28
C THR A 143 19.28 12.63 0.80
N ALA A 144 19.98 13.74 0.49
CA ALA A 144 19.34 14.94 -0.03
C ALA A 144 18.61 14.67 -1.36
N ALA A 145 19.24 13.93 -2.28
CA ALA A 145 18.62 13.55 -3.54
C ALA A 145 17.36 12.69 -3.35
N ALA A 146 17.38 11.72 -2.44
CA ALA A 146 16.24 10.85 -2.15
C ALA A 146 15.07 11.61 -1.49
N VAL A 147 15.36 12.54 -0.59
CA VAL A 147 14.32 13.38 0.03
C VAL A 147 13.76 14.37 -0.99
N ALA A 148 14.62 15.03 -1.77
CA ALA A 148 14.19 15.97 -2.81
C ALA A 148 13.34 15.28 -3.88
N SER A 149 13.71 14.08 -4.32
CA SER A 149 12.91 13.33 -5.30
C SER A 149 11.54 12.95 -4.73
N GLY A 150 11.47 12.53 -3.46
CA GLY A 150 10.20 12.28 -2.78
C GLY A 150 9.28 13.51 -2.76
N PHE A 151 9.82 14.68 -2.40
CA PHE A 151 9.07 15.94 -2.42
C PHE A 151 8.62 16.34 -3.83
N LEU A 152 9.48 16.17 -4.84
CA LEU A 152 9.13 16.49 -6.23
C LEU A 152 8.01 15.59 -6.75
N VAL A 153 8.08 14.28 -6.47
CA VAL A 153 7.01 13.34 -6.84
C VAL A 153 5.70 13.72 -6.14
N GLN A 154 5.73 14.00 -4.83
CA GLN A 154 4.54 14.46 -4.10
C GLN A 154 3.96 15.76 -4.68
N ALA A 155 4.82 16.74 -4.99
CA ALA A 155 4.39 18.01 -5.58
C ALA A 155 3.78 17.81 -6.97
N ALA A 156 4.34 16.92 -7.79
CA ALA A 156 3.80 16.59 -9.11
C ALA A 156 2.43 15.92 -9.00
N LEU A 157 2.29 14.90 -8.14
CA LEU A 157 1.02 14.22 -7.88
C LEU A 157 -0.04 15.18 -7.32
N LEU A 158 0.36 16.05 -6.38
CA LEU A 158 -0.52 17.09 -5.85
C LEU A 158 -0.98 18.05 -6.97
N GLY A 159 -0.07 18.46 -7.85
CA GLY A 159 -0.39 19.30 -9.00
C GLY A 159 -1.39 18.64 -9.96
N ILE A 160 -1.27 17.33 -10.20
CA ILE A 160 -2.23 16.55 -11.00
C ILE A 160 -3.59 16.52 -10.30
N PHE A 161 -3.61 16.19 -9.01
CA PHE A 161 -4.83 16.12 -8.20
C PHE A 161 -5.58 17.45 -8.17
N LEU A 162 -4.89 18.57 -7.94
CA LEU A 162 -5.49 19.90 -7.91
C LEU A 162 -6.08 20.35 -9.26
N ARG A 163 -5.65 19.74 -10.37
CA ARG A 163 -6.23 19.97 -11.71
C ARG A 163 -7.43 19.07 -12.01
N GLY A 164 -7.86 18.25 -11.04
CA GLY A 164 -8.91 17.25 -11.21
C GLY A 164 -8.43 15.96 -11.88
N GLY A 165 -7.11 15.77 -12.02
CA GLY A 165 -6.54 14.52 -12.48
C GLY A 165 -6.69 13.42 -11.43
N TRP A 166 -6.91 12.19 -11.87
CA TRP A 166 -6.92 11.02 -11.00
C TRP A 166 -5.51 10.74 -10.48
N VAL A 167 -5.41 10.50 -9.17
CA VAL A 167 -4.21 9.99 -8.50
C VAL A 167 -4.69 8.92 -7.53
N ALA A 168 -4.19 7.70 -7.70
CA ALA A 168 -4.61 6.53 -6.92
C ALA A 168 -4.07 6.54 -5.47
#